data_AF-A0A2N5XPL5-F1
#
_entry.id   AF-A0A2N5XPL5-F1
#
_cell.length_a   1.000
_cell.length_b   1.000
_cell.length_c   1.000
_cell.angle_alpha   90.00
_cell.angle_beta   90.00
_cell.angle_gamma   90.00
#
_symmetry.space_group_name_H-M   'P 1'
#
loop_
_entity.id
_entity.type
_entity.pdbx_description
1 polymer ?
#
loop_
_entity_poly.entity_id
_entity_poly.type
_entity_poly.pdbx_seq_one_letter_code
_entity_poly.pdbx_strand_id
1 'polypeptide(L)'
;MSKIDLNALCLHSLTAVTYLLNGERGVSQAVIPIRFRQIIEKLLTQPVPHYDPDFWGIGRTRMRLIDNPPRWEVLSRAVDFGPIRRNEDADQFVAKTGAVIRHDGEQPEYDANQDIIVMPPDGLFFDTPNMTREQAYYRTLFHELIHWTGAAHRLDRLSECFSDPITQRIEEVIAELGAAFLMHEFWQSHEPIPAHAVYIQREMSLLRSHTILPIITRELPLPSR
;
A
#
# COMPACT_ATOMS: atom_id res chain seq x y z
N MET A 1 -7.08 9.96 -19.05
CA MET A 1 -6.92 9.11 -17.85
C MET A 1 -8.13 8.20 -17.70
N SER A 2 -7.91 6.92 -17.39
CA SER A 2 -8.96 6.08 -16.80
C SER A 2 -9.56 6.82 -15.61
N LYS A 3 -10.89 6.79 -15.44
CA LYS A 3 -11.51 7.27 -14.20
C LYS A 3 -11.19 6.25 -13.11
N ILE A 4 -10.01 6.38 -12.50
CA ILE A 4 -9.66 5.59 -11.32
C ILE A 4 -10.61 6.04 -10.21
N ASP A 5 -11.44 5.13 -9.73
CA ASP A 5 -12.25 5.31 -8.53
C ASP A 5 -11.50 4.69 -7.36
N LEU A 6 -11.04 5.53 -6.43
CA LEU A 6 -10.23 5.10 -5.29
C LEU A 6 -10.99 4.14 -4.37
N ASN A 7 -12.31 4.34 -4.19
CA ASN A 7 -13.13 3.46 -3.35
C ASN A 7 -13.32 2.10 -4.01
N ALA A 8 -13.58 2.08 -5.33
CA ALA A 8 -13.68 0.84 -6.08
C ALA A 8 -12.34 0.06 -6.07
N LEU A 9 -11.23 0.76 -6.26
CA LEU A 9 -9.89 0.16 -6.19
C LEU A 9 -9.62 -0.43 -4.82
N CYS A 10 -9.95 0.28 -3.75
CA CYS A 10 -9.81 -0.23 -2.40
C CYS A 10 -10.69 -1.47 -2.14
N LEU A 11 -11.92 -1.50 -2.68
CA LEU A 11 -12.79 -2.66 -2.59
C LEU A 11 -12.20 -3.87 -3.33
N HIS A 12 -11.52 -3.65 -4.46
CA HIS A 12 -10.78 -4.71 -5.14
C HIS A 12 -9.62 -5.24 -4.30
N SER A 13 -8.89 -4.37 -3.58
CA SER A 13 -7.86 -4.80 -2.64
C SER A 13 -8.42 -5.63 -1.49
N LEU A 14 -9.52 -5.19 -0.86
CA LEU A 14 -10.22 -5.97 0.17
C LEU A 14 -10.67 -7.34 -0.37
N THR A 15 -11.28 -7.36 -1.56
CA THR A 15 -11.74 -8.59 -2.22
C THR A 15 -10.56 -9.53 -2.48
N ALA A 16 -9.42 -8.99 -2.93
CA ALA A 16 -8.21 -9.76 -3.14
C ALA A 16 -7.69 -10.39 -1.85
N VAL A 17 -7.60 -9.63 -0.75
CA VAL A 17 -7.15 -10.18 0.54
C VAL A 17 -8.09 -11.28 1.03
N THR A 18 -9.41 -11.07 0.96
CA THR A 18 -10.40 -12.08 1.33
C THR A 18 -10.26 -13.35 0.49
N TYR A 19 -10.06 -13.22 -0.82
CA TYR A 19 -9.81 -14.38 -1.71
C TYR A 19 -8.50 -15.08 -1.36
N LEU A 20 -7.41 -14.34 -1.11
CA LEU A 20 -6.12 -14.94 -0.80
C LEU A 20 -6.13 -15.72 0.51
N LEU A 21 -6.90 -15.27 1.51
CA LEU A 21 -7.02 -15.92 2.80
C LEU A 21 -7.98 -17.12 2.76
N ASN A 22 -9.13 -16.98 2.10
CA ASN A 22 -10.25 -17.93 2.21
C ASN A 22 -10.54 -18.72 0.92
N GLY A 23 -9.87 -18.41 -0.18
CA GLY A 23 -10.18 -18.92 -1.52
C GLY A 23 -11.62 -18.60 -1.94
N GLU A 24 -12.18 -19.44 -2.82
CA GLU A 24 -13.57 -19.33 -3.28
C GLU A 24 -14.62 -19.53 -2.17
N ARG A 25 -14.21 -19.96 -0.96
CA ARG A 25 -15.12 -20.02 0.20
C ARG A 25 -15.42 -18.63 0.78
N GLY A 26 -14.58 -17.63 0.48
CA GLY A 26 -14.76 -16.24 0.94
C GLY A 26 -15.43 -15.36 -0.11
N VAL A 27 -14.81 -15.24 -1.30
CA VAL A 27 -15.32 -14.41 -2.41
C VAL A 27 -14.81 -14.95 -3.73
N SER A 28 -15.53 -14.71 -4.83
CA SER A 28 -15.03 -15.10 -6.15
C SER A 28 -14.00 -14.11 -6.68
N GLN A 29 -12.87 -14.64 -7.16
CA GLN A 29 -11.86 -13.85 -7.88
C GLN A 29 -12.39 -13.15 -9.13
N ALA A 30 -13.55 -13.57 -9.67
CA ALA A 30 -14.17 -12.95 -10.84
C ALA A 30 -14.59 -11.48 -10.61
N VAL A 31 -14.77 -11.09 -9.35
CA VAL A 31 -15.11 -9.71 -8.95
C VAL A 31 -13.88 -8.79 -9.02
N ILE A 32 -12.67 -9.34 -9.07
CA ILE A 32 -11.42 -8.60 -9.21
C ILE A 32 -11.15 -8.37 -10.72
N PRO A 33 -10.97 -7.11 -11.17
CA PRO A 33 -10.61 -6.80 -12.55
C PRO A 33 -9.42 -7.64 -13.03
N ILE A 34 -9.48 -8.13 -14.27
CA ILE A 34 -8.46 -9.03 -14.84
C ILE A 34 -7.05 -8.46 -14.68
N ARG A 35 -6.89 -7.14 -14.94
CA ARG A 35 -5.60 -6.46 -14.79
C ARG A 35 -5.01 -6.54 -13.38
N PHE A 36 -5.85 -6.48 -12.34
CA PHE A 36 -5.39 -6.59 -10.95
C PHE A 36 -5.12 -8.04 -10.55
N ARG A 37 -5.85 -9.01 -11.10
CA ARG A 37 -5.52 -10.44 -10.91
C ARG A 37 -4.11 -10.77 -11.39
N GLN A 38 -3.73 -10.27 -12.56
CA GLN A 38 -2.38 -10.45 -13.11
C GLN A 38 -1.31 -9.83 -12.19
N ILE A 39 -1.59 -8.66 -11.61
CA ILE A 39 -0.68 -8.03 -10.63
C ILE A 39 -0.55 -8.88 -9.37
N ILE A 40 -1.65 -9.38 -8.82
CA ILE A 40 -1.65 -10.26 -7.65
C ILE A 40 -0.85 -11.53 -7.92
N GLU A 41 -1.08 -12.20 -9.05
CA GLU A 41 -0.34 -13.41 -9.43
C GLU A 41 1.17 -13.15 -9.48
N LYS A 42 1.59 -12.04 -10.08
CA LYS A 42 3.01 -11.64 -10.12
C LYS A 42 3.55 -11.36 -8.72
N LEU A 43 2.84 -10.60 -7.90
CA LEU A 43 3.26 -10.29 -6.52
C LEU A 43 3.47 -11.54 -5.67
N LEU A 44 2.68 -12.60 -5.88
CA LEU A 44 2.76 -13.85 -5.12
C LEU A 44 3.79 -14.84 -5.65
N THR A 45 4.23 -14.67 -6.90
CA THR A 45 5.19 -15.58 -7.57
C THR A 45 6.56 -14.96 -7.76
N GLN A 46 6.68 -13.64 -7.59
CA GLN A 46 7.97 -12.94 -7.63
C GLN A 46 8.91 -13.53 -6.58
N PRO A 47 10.17 -13.85 -6.97
CA PRO A 47 11.17 -14.29 -6.01
C PRO A 47 11.41 -13.14 -5.03
N VAL A 48 11.04 -13.36 -3.78
CA VAL A 48 11.41 -12.45 -2.70
C VAL A 48 12.92 -12.58 -2.53
N PRO A 49 13.71 -11.51 -2.74
CA PRO A 49 15.13 -11.55 -2.47
C PRO A 49 15.33 -12.05 -1.04
N HIS A 50 16.41 -12.80 -0.79
CA HIS A 50 16.73 -13.28 0.54
C HIS A 50 16.58 -12.11 1.53
N TYR A 51 15.77 -12.31 2.58
CA TYR A 51 15.48 -11.28 3.58
C TYR A 51 16.80 -10.76 4.13
N ASP A 52 17.24 -9.62 3.61
CA ASP A 52 18.26 -8.82 4.21
C ASP A 52 17.51 -7.77 5.03
N PRO A 53 17.46 -7.93 6.37
CA PRO A 53 16.77 -6.98 7.25
C PRO A 53 17.30 -5.56 7.10
N ASP A 54 18.50 -5.40 6.51
CA ASP A 54 19.06 -4.10 6.21
C ASP A 54 18.56 -3.62 4.83
N PHE A 55 18.51 -4.45 3.77
CA PHE A 55 18.26 -4.02 2.38
C PHE A 55 16.92 -3.29 2.16
N TRP A 56 15.96 -3.48 3.07
CA TRP A 56 14.76 -2.65 3.19
C TRP A 56 14.52 -2.36 4.67
N GLY A 57 15.03 -1.22 5.17
CA GLY A 57 14.95 -0.86 6.59
C GLY A 57 13.52 -0.71 7.12
N ILE A 58 12.92 -1.81 7.57
CA ILE A 58 11.56 -1.83 8.13
C ILE A 58 11.48 -2.78 9.34
N GLY A 59 11.53 -2.17 10.53
CA GLY A 59 11.11 -2.74 11.80
C GLY A 59 9.60 -2.96 11.89
N ARG A 60 9.18 -3.78 12.86
CA ARG A 60 7.78 -4.21 13.04
C ARG A 60 6.85 -3.03 13.37
N THR A 61 5.61 -3.14 12.88
CA THR A 61 4.42 -2.32 13.21
C THR A 61 4.35 -0.99 12.46
N ARG A 62 3.34 -0.85 11.58
CA ARG A 62 3.18 0.17 10.52
C ARG A 62 4.26 0.04 9.45
N MET A 63 4.03 0.52 8.23
CA MET A 63 5.10 0.70 7.24
C MET A 63 6.10 1.74 7.79
N ARG A 64 6.97 1.30 8.71
CA ARG A 64 8.14 2.04 9.20
C ARG A 64 9.12 2.11 8.04
N LEU A 65 8.93 3.06 7.14
CA LEU A 65 10.10 3.69 6.56
C LEU A 65 10.89 4.21 7.76
N ILE A 66 12.12 3.70 7.94
CA ILE A 66 13.03 4.05 9.03
C ILE A 66 12.83 3.19 10.28
N ASP A 67 13.28 1.95 10.20
CA ASP A 67 14.08 1.38 11.28
C ASP A 67 15.12 0.43 10.66
N ASN A 68 16.37 0.90 10.65
CA ASN A 68 17.61 0.23 10.23
C ASN A 68 17.91 0.18 8.72
N PRO A 69 18.41 1.25 8.10
CA PRO A 69 18.94 1.15 6.75
C PRO A 69 20.28 0.39 6.74
N PRO A 70 20.66 -0.21 5.59
CA PRO A 70 22.00 -0.73 5.39
C PRO A 70 23.04 0.36 5.57
N ARG A 71 24.29 -0.10 5.70
CA ARG A 71 25.56 0.64 5.69
C ARG A 71 25.70 1.85 4.72
N TRP A 72 24.76 2.09 3.79
CA TRP A 72 24.68 3.29 2.95
C TRP A 72 24.04 4.50 3.65
N GLU A 73 23.52 4.38 4.87
CA GLU A 73 23.04 5.47 5.73
C GLU A 73 24.07 6.60 5.96
N VAL A 74 25.35 6.31 5.73
CA VAL A 74 26.44 7.29 5.77
C VAL A 74 26.45 8.23 4.54
N LEU A 75 25.72 7.91 3.47
CA LEU A 75 25.70 8.70 2.22
C LEU A 75 24.46 9.61 2.08
N SER A 76 23.30 9.25 2.64
CA SER A 76 22.04 9.98 2.42
C SER A 76 21.96 11.34 3.14
N ARG A 77 22.67 11.51 4.26
CA ARG A 77 22.71 12.80 4.98
C ARG A 77 23.58 13.87 4.31
N ALA A 78 24.35 13.51 3.28
CA ALA A 78 25.32 14.41 2.64
C ALA A 78 24.89 14.87 1.23
N VAL A 79 23.83 14.31 0.65
CA VAL A 79 23.42 14.59 -0.73
C VAL A 79 22.02 15.19 -0.75
N ASP A 80 21.93 16.47 -1.13
CA ASP A 80 20.66 17.08 -1.50
C ASP A 80 20.29 16.62 -2.91
N PHE A 81 19.32 15.70 -3.00
CA PHE A 81 18.81 15.21 -4.28
C PHE A 81 17.80 16.17 -4.94
N GLY A 82 17.51 17.32 -4.31
CA GLY A 82 16.48 18.25 -4.73
C GLY A 82 15.06 17.69 -4.55
N PRO A 83 14.04 18.41 -5.02
CA PRO A 83 12.65 17.99 -4.90
C PRO A 83 12.39 16.70 -5.69
N ILE A 84 11.40 15.93 -5.22
CA ILE A 84 10.96 14.73 -5.93
C ILE A 84 10.30 15.15 -7.24
N ARG A 85 10.71 14.51 -8.34
CA ARG A 85 10.03 14.66 -9.62
C ARG A 85 8.57 14.21 -9.47
N ARG A 86 7.65 15.09 -9.84
CA ARG A 86 6.21 14.84 -9.74
C ARG A 86 5.68 14.12 -10.98
N ASN A 87 4.74 13.20 -10.76
CA ASN A 87 3.88 12.63 -11.79
C ASN A 87 2.56 13.42 -11.77
N GLU A 88 2.34 14.25 -12.80
CA GLU A 88 1.20 15.18 -12.85
C GLU A 88 -0.16 14.46 -12.79
N ASP A 89 -0.29 13.31 -13.46
CA ASP A 89 -1.52 12.52 -13.45
C ASP A 89 -1.80 11.94 -12.05
N ALA A 90 -0.76 11.45 -11.37
CA ALA A 90 -0.87 10.97 -10.00
C ALA A 90 -1.22 12.10 -9.03
N ASP A 91 -0.58 13.27 -9.15
CA ASP A 91 -0.88 14.44 -8.32
C ASP A 91 -2.30 14.94 -8.52
N GLN A 92 -2.77 15.02 -9.76
CA GLN A 92 -4.16 15.39 -10.06
C GLN A 92 -5.16 14.38 -9.50
N PHE A 93 -4.84 13.09 -9.56
CA PHE A 93 -5.67 12.06 -8.97
C PHE A 93 -5.76 12.22 -7.45
N VAL A 94 -4.61 12.34 -6.78
CA VAL A 94 -4.51 12.52 -5.33
C VAL A 94 -5.27 13.79 -4.91
N ALA A 95 -5.06 14.91 -5.60
CA ALA A 95 -5.77 16.16 -5.31
C ALA A 95 -7.30 16.02 -5.43
N LYS A 96 -7.80 15.24 -6.40
CA LYS A 96 -9.24 14.98 -6.57
C LYS A 96 -9.85 14.13 -5.44
N THR A 97 -9.03 13.41 -4.68
CA THR A 97 -9.53 12.65 -3.51
C THR A 97 -9.98 13.56 -2.37
N GLY A 98 -9.41 14.76 -2.28
CA GLY A 98 -9.61 15.67 -1.15
C GLY A 98 -8.79 15.32 0.10
N ALA A 99 -7.93 14.30 0.04
CA ALA A 99 -7.03 13.98 1.14
C ALA A 99 -6.05 15.14 1.43
N VAL A 100 -5.92 15.51 2.69
CA VAL A 100 -4.96 16.52 3.14
C VAL A 100 -3.61 15.85 3.34
N ILE A 101 -2.58 16.32 2.63
CA ILE A 101 -1.22 15.77 2.69
C ILE A 101 -0.28 16.81 3.27
N ARG A 102 0.52 16.42 4.27
CA ARG A 102 1.58 17.25 4.87
C ARG A 102 2.92 16.56 4.71
N HIS A 103 3.99 17.33 4.51
CA HIS A 103 5.36 16.83 4.29
C HIS A 103 6.31 17.18 5.42
N ASP A 104 5.82 17.09 6.65
CA ASP A 104 6.54 17.52 7.86
C ASP A 104 6.71 16.41 8.91
N GLY A 105 6.40 15.16 8.56
CA GLY A 105 6.66 14.00 9.42
C GLY A 105 8.02 13.40 9.17
N GLU A 106 8.59 12.75 10.19
CA GLU A 106 9.76 11.88 10.00
C GLU A 106 9.36 10.54 9.36
N GLN A 107 8.12 10.10 9.56
CA GLN A 107 7.57 8.83 9.07
C GLN A 107 6.25 9.06 8.33
N PRO A 108 5.95 8.23 7.31
CA PRO A 108 4.64 8.27 6.68
C PRO A 108 3.57 7.69 7.61
N GLU A 109 2.41 8.33 7.66
CA GLU A 109 1.23 7.75 8.27
C GLU A 109 -0.05 8.44 7.79
N TYR A 110 -1.13 7.68 7.71
CA TYR A 110 -2.47 8.21 7.85
C TYR A 110 -2.82 8.37 9.35
N ASP A 111 -3.03 9.61 9.79
CA ASP A 111 -3.56 9.93 11.12
C ASP A 111 -5.09 10.01 11.06
N ALA A 112 -5.75 8.97 11.55
CA ALA A 112 -7.21 8.88 11.58
C ALA A 112 -7.89 9.88 12.52
N ASN A 113 -7.18 10.43 13.52
CA ASN A 113 -7.75 11.42 14.44
C ASN A 113 -7.81 12.81 13.80
N GLN A 114 -6.76 13.18 13.08
CA GLN A 114 -6.67 14.48 12.39
C GLN A 114 -7.21 14.42 10.95
N ASP A 115 -7.43 13.22 10.43
CA ASP A 115 -7.82 12.94 9.06
C ASP A 115 -6.83 13.47 7.99
N ILE A 116 -5.54 13.30 8.27
CA ILE A 116 -4.44 13.78 7.41
C ILE A 116 -3.50 12.64 7.04
N ILE A 117 -2.88 12.75 5.87
CA ILE A 117 -1.73 11.94 5.48
C ILE A 117 -0.47 12.75 5.76
N VAL A 118 0.40 12.20 6.59
CA VAL A 118 1.73 12.74 6.87
C VAL A 118 2.72 11.97 5.99
N MET A 119 3.55 12.72 5.27
CA MET A 119 4.60 12.21 4.40
C MET A 119 5.96 12.71 4.90
N PRO A 120 7.03 11.89 4.74
CA PRO A 120 8.39 12.35 4.92
C PRO A 120 8.75 13.50 3.96
N PRO A 121 9.70 14.37 4.33
CA PRO A 121 10.25 15.35 3.41
C PRO A 121 11.00 14.67 2.26
N ASP A 122 11.04 15.34 1.10
CA ASP A 122 11.59 14.81 -0.16
C ASP A 122 12.99 14.20 -0.05
N GLY A 123 13.84 14.77 0.82
CA GLY A 123 15.22 14.32 1.05
C GLY A 123 15.33 12.91 1.64
N LEU A 124 14.25 12.34 2.18
CA LEU A 124 14.23 10.98 2.73
C LEU A 124 13.90 9.90 1.68
N PHE A 125 13.60 10.28 0.43
CA PHE A 125 13.37 9.36 -0.67
C PHE A 125 14.57 9.30 -1.61
N PHE A 126 15.07 8.09 -1.87
CA PHE A 126 16.26 7.81 -2.66
C PHE A 126 16.02 6.66 -3.66
N ASP A 127 16.83 6.60 -4.71
CA ASP A 127 16.79 5.53 -5.69
C ASP A 127 17.33 4.22 -5.10
N THR A 128 16.72 3.11 -5.46
CA THR A 128 17.20 1.75 -5.22
C THR A 128 17.42 1.06 -6.57
N PRO A 129 18.09 -0.10 -6.63
CA PRO A 129 18.29 -0.81 -7.90
C PRO A 129 16.99 -1.13 -8.67
N ASN A 130 15.84 -1.20 -7.97
CA ASN A 130 14.56 -1.64 -8.54
C ASN A 130 13.44 -0.59 -8.42
N MET A 131 13.71 0.61 -7.91
CA MET A 131 12.69 1.64 -7.68
C MET A 131 13.33 3.02 -7.62
N THR A 132 12.79 3.98 -8.38
CA THR A 132 13.23 5.38 -8.30
C THR A 132 12.68 6.07 -7.05
N ARG A 133 13.28 7.18 -6.63
CA ARG A 133 12.78 8.00 -5.50
C ARG A 133 11.38 8.54 -5.74
N GLU A 134 11.04 8.86 -7.00
CA GLU A 134 9.69 9.24 -7.42
C GLU A 134 8.70 8.08 -7.14
N GLN A 135 9.04 6.87 -7.57
CA GLN A 135 8.21 5.69 -7.33
C GLN A 135 8.13 5.36 -5.83
N ALA A 136 9.21 5.53 -5.08
CA ALA A 136 9.23 5.34 -3.63
C ALA A 136 8.23 6.27 -2.94
N TYR A 137 8.23 7.55 -3.32
CA TYR A 137 7.30 8.55 -2.81
C TYR A 137 5.85 8.20 -3.11
N TYR A 138 5.51 7.93 -4.37
CA TYR A 138 4.12 7.64 -4.74
C TYR A 138 3.65 6.30 -4.21
N ARG A 139 4.51 5.29 -4.12
CA ARG A 139 4.18 4.02 -3.45
C ARG A 139 3.76 4.27 -2.00
N THR A 140 4.54 5.04 -1.25
CA THR A 140 4.24 5.37 0.15
C THR A 140 2.97 6.21 0.26
N LEU A 141 2.85 7.26 -0.55
CA LEU A 141 1.67 8.10 -0.56
C LEU A 141 0.40 7.31 -0.88
N PHE A 142 0.45 6.41 -1.87
CA PHE A 142 -0.69 5.59 -2.23
C PHE A 142 -1.06 4.59 -1.14
N HIS A 143 -0.10 4.02 -0.43
CA HIS A 143 -0.38 3.16 0.71
C HIS A 143 -1.15 3.92 1.80
N GLU A 144 -0.66 5.09 2.22
CA GLU A 144 -1.37 5.91 3.21
C GLU A 144 -2.72 6.43 2.69
N LEU A 145 -2.84 6.67 1.38
CA LEU A 145 -4.10 7.05 0.75
C LEU A 145 -5.14 5.93 0.81
N ILE A 146 -4.72 4.66 0.72
CA ILE A 146 -5.64 3.53 0.90
C ILE A 146 -6.08 3.43 2.36
N HIS A 147 -5.17 3.61 3.33
CA HIS A 147 -5.56 3.72 4.74
C HIS A 147 -6.53 4.87 4.99
N TRP A 148 -6.28 6.03 4.36
CA TRP A 148 -7.17 7.18 4.42
C TRP A 148 -8.59 6.78 4.02
N THR A 149 -8.80 6.01 2.95
CA THR A 149 -10.18 5.54 2.61
C THR A 149 -10.88 4.73 3.70
N GLY A 150 -10.12 4.11 4.61
CA GLY A 150 -10.64 3.24 5.67
C GLY A 150 -11.25 3.98 6.87
N ALA A 151 -11.19 5.32 6.93
CA ALA A 151 -11.77 6.10 8.01
C ALA A 151 -13.28 5.85 8.22
N ALA A 152 -13.75 6.04 9.44
CA ALA A 152 -15.13 5.76 9.86
C ALA A 152 -16.20 6.48 9.01
N HIS A 153 -15.89 7.68 8.52
CA HIS A 153 -16.80 8.47 7.70
C HIS A 153 -16.62 8.23 6.18
N ARG A 154 -15.81 7.25 5.79
CA ARG A 154 -15.57 6.81 4.41
C ARG A 154 -15.97 5.33 4.27
N LEU A 155 -15.00 4.41 4.16
CA LEU A 155 -15.28 2.98 4.01
C LEU A 155 -15.36 2.24 5.35
N ASP A 156 -15.10 2.91 6.47
CA ASP A 156 -15.29 2.38 7.83
C ASP A 156 -14.59 1.04 8.09
N ARG A 157 -13.38 0.88 7.55
CA ARG A 157 -12.56 -0.34 7.76
C ARG A 157 -11.70 -0.25 9.01
N LEU A 158 -11.21 0.94 9.34
CA LEU A 158 -10.28 1.13 10.45
C LEU A 158 -10.97 0.96 11.81
N SER A 159 -12.27 1.24 11.90
CA SER A 159 -13.05 1.03 13.13
C SER A 159 -12.99 -0.42 13.62
N GLU A 160 -12.87 -1.39 12.72
CA GLU A 160 -12.73 -2.81 13.03
C GLU A 160 -11.25 -3.22 13.26
N CYS A 161 -10.29 -2.39 12.85
CA CYS A 161 -8.86 -2.69 12.93
C CYS A 161 -8.24 -2.43 14.31
N PHE A 162 -8.78 -1.51 15.10
CA PHE A 162 -8.17 -1.10 16.37
C PHE A 162 -8.26 -2.15 17.49
N SER A 163 -9.04 -3.21 17.30
CA SER A 163 -9.33 -4.22 18.34
C SER A 163 -8.50 -5.51 18.27
N ASP A 164 -7.81 -5.81 17.16
CA ASP A 164 -7.10 -7.09 16.99
C ASP A 164 -5.85 -6.99 16.10
N PRO A 165 -4.69 -7.55 16.51
CA PRO A 165 -3.49 -7.61 15.67
C PRO A 165 -3.67 -8.30 14.33
N ILE A 166 -4.66 -9.19 14.16
CA ILE A 166 -4.90 -9.82 12.87
C ILE A 166 -5.61 -8.86 11.91
N THR A 167 -6.64 -8.15 12.37
CA THR A 167 -7.33 -7.14 11.55
C THR A 167 -6.41 -6.01 11.09
N GLN A 168 -5.43 -5.61 11.92
CA GLN A 168 -4.41 -4.63 11.53
C GLN A 168 -3.56 -5.13 10.36
N ARG A 169 -3.11 -6.39 10.41
CA ARG A 169 -2.34 -7.01 9.33
C ARG A 169 -3.13 -7.14 8.04
N ILE A 170 -4.43 -7.44 8.13
CA ILE A 170 -5.31 -7.47 6.96
C ILE A 170 -5.33 -6.09 6.29
N GLU A 171 -5.54 -5.03 7.06
CA GLU A 171 -5.61 -3.66 6.54
C GLU A 171 -4.28 -3.21 5.91
N GLU A 172 -3.14 -3.60 6.48
CA GLU A 172 -1.82 -3.38 5.89
C GLU A 172 -1.67 -4.08 4.52
N VAL A 173 -2.18 -5.31 4.36
CA VAL A 173 -2.18 -6.00 3.06
C VAL A 173 -3.15 -5.32 2.07
N ILE A 174 -4.29 -4.82 2.55
CA ILE A 174 -5.24 -4.05 1.73
C ILE A 174 -4.57 -2.77 1.21
N ALA A 175 -3.89 -2.03 2.08
CA ALA A 175 -3.16 -0.81 1.75
C ALA A 175 -2.05 -1.09 0.74
N GLU A 176 -1.27 -2.14 0.97
CA GLU A 176 -0.16 -2.50 0.09
C GLU A 176 -0.61 -2.98 -1.30
N LEU A 177 -1.68 -3.78 -1.38
CA LEU A 177 -2.28 -4.17 -2.67
C LEU A 177 -2.88 -2.96 -3.40
N GLY A 178 -3.57 -2.07 -2.68
CA GLY A 178 -4.12 -0.87 -3.28
C GLY A 178 -3.04 0.06 -3.82
N ALA A 179 -1.93 0.21 -3.08
CA ALA A 179 -0.76 0.93 -3.56
C ALA A 179 -0.18 0.28 -4.82
N ALA A 180 -0.04 -1.05 -4.86
CA ALA A 180 0.45 -1.76 -6.04
C ALA A 180 -0.47 -1.55 -7.26
N PHE A 181 -1.79 -1.53 -7.07
CA PHE A 181 -2.75 -1.25 -8.14
C PHE A 181 -2.63 0.20 -8.65
N LEU A 182 -2.52 1.17 -7.75
CA LEU A 182 -2.31 2.57 -8.13
C LEU A 182 -0.98 2.76 -8.86
N MET A 183 0.10 2.15 -8.37
CA MET A 183 1.41 2.16 -9.06
C MET A 183 1.30 1.57 -10.46
N HIS A 184 0.55 0.48 -10.64
CA HIS A 184 0.29 -0.07 -11.98
C HIS A 184 -0.50 0.88 -12.87
N GLU A 185 -1.53 1.57 -12.35
CA GLU A 185 -2.32 2.52 -13.14
C GLU A 185 -1.50 3.74 -13.62
N PHE A 186 -0.58 4.25 -12.78
CA PHE A 186 0.18 5.47 -13.11
C PHE A 186 1.51 5.23 -13.83
N TRP A 187 2.22 4.13 -13.54
CA TRP A 187 3.48 3.80 -14.22
C TRP A 187 3.32 2.78 -15.33
N GLN A 188 2.13 2.17 -15.49
CA GLN A 188 1.84 1.14 -16.50
C GLN A 188 2.89 0.03 -16.52
N SER A 189 3.53 -0.23 -15.36
CA SER A 189 4.56 -1.24 -15.26
C SER A 189 3.91 -2.61 -15.41
N HIS A 190 4.50 -3.43 -16.28
CA HIS A 190 4.07 -4.81 -16.46
C HIS A 190 4.50 -5.66 -15.27
N GLU A 191 5.61 -5.30 -14.61
CA GLU A 191 6.09 -5.98 -13.41
C GLU A 191 5.82 -5.13 -12.17
N PRO A 192 5.14 -5.67 -11.15
CA PRO A 192 4.98 -4.94 -9.90
C PRO A 192 6.33 -4.74 -9.22
N ILE A 193 6.48 -3.62 -8.51
CA ILE A 193 7.71 -3.28 -7.79
C ILE A 193 7.96 -4.38 -6.74
N PRO A 194 9.16 -5.00 -6.70
CA PRO A 194 9.45 -6.13 -5.80
C PRO A 194 9.18 -5.85 -4.32
N ALA A 195 9.30 -4.59 -3.88
CA ALA A 195 9.00 -4.18 -2.51
C ALA A 195 7.56 -4.52 -2.06
N HIS A 196 6.59 -4.43 -2.98
CA HIS A 196 5.21 -4.84 -2.70
C HIS A 196 5.10 -6.35 -2.43
N ALA A 197 5.79 -7.16 -3.23
CA ALA A 197 5.76 -8.62 -3.12
C ALA A 197 6.32 -9.09 -1.77
N VAL A 198 7.44 -8.51 -1.33
CA VAL A 198 8.07 -8.86 -0.04
C VAL A 198 7.11 -8.63 1.12
N TYR A 199 6.46 -7.46 1.18
CA TYR A 199 5.57 -7.11 2.27
C TYR A 199 4.31 -7.99 2.27
N ILE A 200 3.64 -8.12 1.12
CA ILE A 200 2.42 -8.94 0.99
C ILE A 200 2.71 -10.41 1.34
N GLN A 201 3.78 -11.00 0.80
CA GLN A 201 4.10 -12.41 1.08
C GLN A 201 4.44 -12.64 2.55
N ARG A 202 5.15 -11.72 3.20
CA ARG A 202 5.45 -11.77 4.63
C ARG A 202 4.16 -11.73 5.45
N GLU A 203 3.32 -10.71 5.25
CA GLU A 203 2.09 -10.57 6.04
C GLU A 203 1.12 -11.73 5.78
N MET A 204 0.99 -12.19 4.53
CA MET A 204 0.21 -13.38 4.19
C MET A 204 0.72 -14.65 4.89
N SER A 205 2.04 -14.81 5.05
CA SER A 205 2.60 -15.95 5.79
C SER A 205 2.20 -15.94 7.27
N LEU A 206 2.20 -14.75 7.89
CA LEU A 206 1.77 -14.54 9.28
C LEU A 206 0.26 -14.70 9.45
N LEU A 207 -0.52 -14.22 8.48
CA LEU A 207 -1.98 -14.36 8.48
C LEU A 207 -2.39 -15.82 8.33
N ARG A 208 -1.76 -16.58 7.42
CA ARG A 208 -2.06 -18.01 7.24
C ARG A 208 -1.70 -18.89 8.43
N SER A 209 -0.78 -18.44 9.30
CA SER A 209 -0.45 -19.16 10.53
C SER A 209 -1.49 -18.96 11.65
N HIS A 210 -2.47 -18.06 11.46
CA HIS A 210 -3.58 -17.82 12.38
C HIS A 210 -4.90 -18.22 11.68
N THR A 211 -5.81 -18.89 12.40
CA THR A 211 -7.00 -19.56 11.85
C THR A 211 -7.92 -18.65 11.03
N ILE A 212 -8.60 -19.26 10.04
CA ILE A 212 -9.64 -18.72 9.12
C ILE A 212 -10.33 -17.49 9.69
N LEU A 213 -10.07 -16.35 9.06
CA LEU A 213 -10.67 -15.08 9.43
C LEU A 213 -12.15 -15.06 9.03
N PRO A 214 -13.04 -14.51 9.88
CA PRO A 214 -14.42 -14.26 9.48
C PRO A 214 -14.38 -13.42 8.20
N ILE A 215 -15.17 -13.86 7.22
CA ILE A 215 -15.28 -13.25 5.91
C ILE A 215 -15.64 -11.77 6.11
N ILE A 216 -14.73 -10.85 5.76
CA ILE A 216 -15.06 -9.42 5.67
C ILE A 216 -15.88 -9.25 4.38
N THR A 217 -17.12 -9.72 4.41
CA THR A 217 -18.14 -9.43 3.40
C THR A 217 -19.22 -8.60 4.06
N ARG A 218 -18.95 -7.30 4.25
CA ARG A 218 -20.04 -6.37 3.98
C ARG A 218 -20.11 -6.28 2.46
N GLU A 219 -21.26 -6.61 1.89
CA GLU A 219 -21.59 -6.17 0.53
C GLU A 219 -21.53 -4.63 0.56
N LEU A 220 -20.36 -4.08 0.25
CA LEU A 220 -20.20 -2.65 0.11
C LEU A 220 -20.95 -2.26 -1.18
N PRO A 221 -21.87 -1.29 -1.12
CA PRO A 221 -22.66 -0.90 -2.27
C PRO A 221 -21.70 -0.52 -3.40
N LEU A 222 -21.75 -1.27 -4.51
CA LEU A 222 -21.00 -0.94 -5.71
C LEU A 222 -21.36 0.51 -6.09
N PRO A 223 -20.39 1.37 -6.42
CA PRO A 223 -20.69 2.72 -6.86
C PRO A 223 -21.62 2.65 -8.07
N SER A 224 -22.71 3.42 -8.02
CA SER A 224 -23.64 3.55 -9.14
C SER A 224 -22.89 4.00 -10.39
N ARG A 225 -23.13 3.26 -11.48
CA ARG A 225 -22.54 3.44 -12.83
C ARG A 225 -22.55 4.88 -13.33
#